data_AF-A0A0A1YZK8-F1
#
_entry.id   AF-A0A0A1YZK8-F1
#
_cell.length_a   1.000
_cell.length_b   1.000
_cell.length_c   1.000
_cell.angle_alpha   90.00
_cell.angle_beta   90.00
_cell.angle_gamma   90.00
#
_symmetry.space_group_name_H-M   'P 1'
#
loop_
_entity.id
_entity.type
_entity.pdbx_description
1 polymer ?
#
loop_
_entity_poly.entity_id
_entity_poly.type
_entity_poly.pdbx_seq_one_letter_code
_entity_poly.pdbx_strand_id
1 'polypeptide(L)'
;MAIVSISVQQISGAYTRPNDNGFSQMSDSQLAKEFGNNFQAFKDPKTGNATADKIREVAGRPLTGDAQKDKETQLAQEVLKRDRVLNSLDSVDDNGKRDGIIGPWNPGMAAGALSSKPCNCIQYGNAQVSAQIYY
;
A
#
# COMPACT_ATOMS: atom_id res chain seq x y z
N MET A 1 52.66 -22.02 18.70
CA MET A 1 51.88 -21.07 17.88
C MET A 1 50.41 -21.40 18.10
N ALA A 2 49.67 -20.59 18.85
CA ALA A 2 48.26 -20.83 19.11
C ALA A 2 47.45 -19.96 18.15
N ILE A 3 46.66 -20.59 17.28
CA ILE A 3 45.76 -19.89 16.37
C ILE A 3 44.49 -19.61 17.18
N VAL A 4 44.26 -18.34 17.51
CA VAL A 4 43.01 -17.90 18.15
C VAL A 4 41.94 -17.88 17.08
N SER A 5 41.10 -18.91 17.06
CA SER A 5 39.89 -18.93 16.24
C SER A 5 38.87 -17.95 16.83
N ILE A 6 38.83 -16.74 16.29
CA ILE A 6 37.80 -15.75 16.63
C ILE A 6 36.52 -16.17 15.90
N SER A 7 35.64 -16.87 16.60
CA SER A 7 34.25 -17.02 16.17
C SER A 7 33.57 -15.67 16.28
N VAL A 8 33.36 -15.00 15.14
CA VAL A 8 32.47 -13.85 15.07
C VAL A 8 31.04 -14.36 15.26
N GLN A 9 30.56 -14.30 16.50
CA GLN A 9 29.14 -14.41 16.76
C GLN A 9 28.49 -13.18 16.12
N GLN A 10 27.75 -13.41 15.04
CA GLN A 10 26.88 -12.42 14.42
C GLN A 10 25.92 -11.92 15.51
N ILE A 11 26.23 -10.75 16.07
CA ILE A 11 25.37 -10.04 17.01
C ILE A 11 24.10 -9.72 16.23
N SER A 12 23.04 -10.47 16.50
CA SER A 12 21.70 -10.29 15.97
C SER A 12 21.05 -9.05 16.60
N GLY A 13 21.67 -7.88 16.43
CA GLY A 13 21.00 -6.61 16.52
C GLY A 13 20.42 -6.32 15.15
N ALA A 14 19.21 -6.81 14.88
CA ALA A 14 18.53 -6.60 13.60
C ALA A 14 18.30 -5.10 13.40
N TYR A 15 19.24 -4.45 12.72
CA TYR A 15 19.00 -3.19 12.06
C TYR A 15 18.08 -3.53 10.89
N THR A 16 16.78 -3.68 11.17
CA THR A 16 15.78 -3.76 10.12
C THR A 16 15.94 -2.50 9.28
N ARG A 17 16.24 -2.70 8.01
CA ARG A 17 16.20 -1.63 7.02
C ARG A 17 14.81 -0.99 7.16
N PRO A 18 14.66 0.34 7.03
CA PRO A 18 13.37 1.04 7.18
C PRO A 18 12.21 0.57 6.27
N ASN A 19 12.37 -0.53 5.54
CA ASN A 19 11.52 -1.04 4.48
C ASN A 19 11.57 -2.58 4.36
N ASP A 20 11.99 -3.30 5.41
CA ASP A 20 12.07 -4.78 5.42
C ASP A 20 10.73 -5.52 5.62
N ASN A 21 9.60 -4.81 5.63
CA ASN A 21 8.26 -5.43 5.78
C ASN A 21 7.77 -6.21 4.55
N GLY A 22 8.60 -6.32 3.50
CA GLY A 22 8.25 -7.06 2.29
C GLY A 22 7.18 -6.43 1.40
N PHE A 23 6.60 -5.27 1.76
CA PHE A 23 5.57 -4.60 0.94
C PHE A 23 6.06 -4.27 -0.48
N SER A 24 7.34 -3.94 -0.64
CA SER A 24 7.96 -3.73 -1.96
C SER A 24 7.93 -4.97 -2.87
N GLN A 25 7.86 -6.17 -2.28
CA GLN A 25 7.77 -7.45 -3.01
C GLN A 25 6.31 -7.88 -3.27
N MET A 26 5.34 -7.23 -2.62
CA MET A 26 3.93 -7.53 -2.86
C MET A 26 3.50 -7.03 -4.24
N SER A 27 2.61 -7.78 -4.89
CA SER A 27 1.85 -7.24 -6.02
C SER A 27 0.91 -6.12 -5.58
N ASP A 28 0.48 -5.28 -6.51
CA ASP A 28 -0.49 -4.21 -6.25
C ASP A 28 -1.78 -4.72 -5.62
N SER A 29 -2.27 -5.88 -6.07
CA SER A 29 -3.45 -6.53 -5.50
C SER A 29 -3.22 -6.97 -4.05
N GLN A 30 -2.08 -7.58 -3.74
CA GLN A 30 -1.73 -7.96 -2.37
C GLN A 30 -1.58 -6.73 -1.47
N LEU A 31 -0.97 -5.66 -1.98
CA LEU A 31 -0.83 -4.41 -1.25
C LEU A 31 -2.18 -3.77 -0.92
N ALA A 32 -3.13 -3.78 -1.86
CA ALA A 32 -4.50 -3.33 -1.62
C ALA A 32 -5.24 -4.20 -0.58
N LYS A 33 -5.06 -5.52 -0.59
CA LYS A 33 -5.60 -6.40 0.46
C LYS A 33 -5.01 -6.07 1.82
N GLU A 34 -3.70 -5.88 1.88
CA GLU A 34 -3.01 -5.58 3.14
C GLU A 34 -3.39 -4.20 3.69
N PHE A 35 -3.65 -3.22 2.81
CA PHE A 35 -4.29 -1.96 3.20
C PHE A 35 -5.63 -2.21 3.90
N GLY A 36 -6.49 -3.07 3.34
CA GLY A 36 -7.76 -3.45 3.95
C GLY A 36 -7.61 -4.13 5.31
N ASN A 37 -6.61 -5.00 5.47
CA ASN A 37 -6.31 -5.67 6.75
C ASN A 37 -5.92 -4.69 7.86
N ASN A 38 -5.36 -3.52 7.49
CA ASN A 38 -4.93 -2.47 8.42
C ASN A 38 -5.81 -1.21 8.29
N PHE A 39 -7.01 -1.33 7.70
CA PHE A 39 -7.88 -0.20 7.35
C PHE A 39 -8.13 0.76 8.53
N GLN A 40 -8.23 0.20 9.73
CA GLN A 40 -8.47 0.97 10.95
C GLN A 40 -7.41 2.05 11.23
N ALA A 41 -6.16 1.82 10.82
CA ALA A 41 -5.07 2.79 10.97
C ALA A 41 -5.26 4.05 10.09
N PHE A 42 -6.02 3.90 9.01
CA PHE A 42 -6.20 4.91 7.97
C PHE A 42 -7.54 5.65 8.05
N LYS A 43 -8.38 5.33 9.05
CA LYS A 43 -9.69 5.97 9.22
C LYS A 43 -9.58 7.41 9.69
N ASP A 44 -10.39 8.28 9.10
CA ASP A 44 -10.77 9.54 9.71
C ASP A 44 -11.83 9.25 10.80
N PRO A 45 -11.60 9.68 12.07
CA PRO A 45 -12.53 9.44 13.17
C PRO A 45 -13.90 10.10 12.97
N LYS A 46 -14.01 11.13 12.13
CA LYS A 46 -15.27 11.85 11.87
C LYS A 46 -16.16 11.13 10.87
N THR A 47 -15.57 10.50 9.86
CA THR A 47 -16.32 9.87 8.75
C THR A 47 -16.40 8.36 8.90
N GLY A 48 -15.44 7.74 9.62
CA GLY A 48 -15.33 6.29 9.73
C GLY A 48 -14.77 5.61 8.48
N ASN A 49 -14.46 6.36 7.42
CA ASN A 49 -13.80 5.88 6.21
C ASN A 49 -12.30 6.17 6.27
N ALA A 50 -11.52 5.43 5.49
CA ALA A 50 -10.14 5.80 5.27
C ALA A 50 -10.08 7.01 4.32
N THR A 51 -9.00 7.79 4.40
CA THR A 51 -8.81 8.93 3.49
C THR A 51 -7.38 9.01 2.98
N ALA A 52 -7.21 9.57 1.78
CA ALA A 52 -5.88 9.82 1.22
C ALA A 52 -5.02 10.69 2.14
N ASP A 53 -5.62 11.65 2.84
CA ASP A 53 -4.92 12.51 3.80
C ASP A 53 -4.46 11.74 5.03
N LYS A 54 -5.29 10.84 5.58
CA LYS A 54 -4.86 10.00 6.70
C LYS A 54 -3.76 9.03 6.29
N ILE A 55 -3.76 8.54 5.05
CA ILE A 55 -2.64 7.74 4.50
C ILE A 55 -1.34 8.57 4.49
N ARG A 56 -1.38 9.82 4.00
CA ARG A 56 -0.21 10.73 4.03
C ARG A 56 0.28 11.00 5.45
N GLU A 57 -0.65 11.24 6.38
CA GLU A 57 -0.33 11.42 7.79
C GLU A 57 0.38 10.18 8.37
N VAL A 58 -0.15 8.98 8.12
CA VAL A 58 0.44 7.73 8.63
C VAL A 58 1.80 7.46 8.00
N ALA A 59 1.97 7.72 6.69
CA ALA A 59 3.24 7.55 5.99
C ALA A 59 4.36 8.46 6.51
N GLY A 60 4.01 9.62 7.07
CA GLY A 60 4.95 10.60 7.63
C GLY A 60 5.35 10.33 9.09
N ARG A 61 4.82 9.28 9.73
CA ARG A 61 5.18 8.95 11.11
C ARG A 61 6.64 8.46 11.20
N PRO A 62 7.37 8.77 12.28
CA PRO A 62 8.66 8.15 12.54
C PRO A 62 8.47 6.66 12.88
N LEU A 63 9.44 5.83 12.51
CA LEU A 63 9.51 4.45 12.99
C LEU A 63 10.03 4.46 14.43
N THR A 64 9.29 3.84 15.35
CA THR A 64 9.55 3.91 16.81
C THR A 64 9.96 2.57 17.43
N GLY A 65 9.98 1.48 16.65
CA GLY A 65 10.16 0.13 17.15
C GLY A 65 8.85 -0.53 17.63
N ASP A 66 7.72 0.16 17.48
CA ASP A 66 6.40 -0.44 17.70
C ASP A 66 6.03 -1.18 16.40
N ALA A 67 6.12 -2.51 16.44
CA ALA A 67 6.01 -3.33 15.23
C ALA A 67 4.72 -3.08 14.44
N GLN A 68 3.59 -2.81 15.11
CA GLN A 68 2.32 -2.59 14.42
C GLN A 68 2.26 -1.18 13.81
N LYS A 69 2.68 -0.14 14.54
CA LYS A 69 2.69 1.24 14.02
C LYS A 69 3.71 1.43 12.90
N ASP A 70 4.88 0.80 13.04
CA ASP A 70 5.93 0.82 12.03
C ASP A 70 5.42 0.12 10.76
N LYS A 71 4.73 -1.02 10.93
CA LYS A 71 4.06 -1.72 9.83
C LYS A 71 3.05 -0.85 9.09
N GLU A 72 2.16 -0.18 9.80
CA GLU A 72 1.16 0.73 9.21
C GLU A 72 1.81 1.91 8.47
N THR A 73 2.88 2.47 9.05
CA THR A 73 3.67 3.56 8.45
C THR A 73 4.30 3.13 7.13
N GLN A 74 4.96 1.98 7.12
CA GLN A 74 5.63 1.44 5.93
C GLN A 74 4.63 1.00 4.86
N LEU A 75 3.45 0.49 5.26
CA LEU A 75 2.36 0.16 4.35
C LEU A 75 1.84 1.42 3.66
N ALA A 76 1.61 2.50 4.41
CA ALA A 76 1.17 3.78 3.87
C ALA A 76 2.18 4.36 2.87
N GLN A 77 3.48 4.30 3.21
CA GLN A 77 4.55 4.75 2.33
C GLN A 77 4.56 3.99 0.99
N GLU A 78 4.41 2.66 1.03
CA GLU A 78 4.38 1.85 -0.19
C GLU A 78 3.11 2.11 -1.02
N VAL A 79 1.94 2.31 -0.38
CA VAL A 79 0.70 2.68 -1.08
C VAL A 79 0.86 4.03 -1.80
N LEU A 80 1.46 5.03 -1.15
CA LEU A 80 1.72 6.35 -1.77
C LEU A 80 2.76 6.29 -2.89
N LYS A 81 3.69 5.33 -2.82
CA LYS A 81 4.70 5.11 -3.87
C LYS A 81 4.09 4.49 -5.14
N ARG A 82 2.92 3.85 -5.04
CA ARG A 82 2.26 3.16 -6.14
C ARG A 82 0.95 3.84 -6.49
N ASP A 83 1.02 4.88 -7.32
CA ASP A 83 -0.16 5.65 -7.77
C ASP A 83 -1.31 4.76 -8.26
N ARG A 84 -1.01 3.65 -8.95
CA ARG A 84 -2.03 2.70 -9.41
C ARG A 84 -2.84 2.08 -8.26
N VAL A 85 -2.19 1.76 -7.15
CA VAL A 85 -2.84 1.20 -5.96
C VAL A 85 -3.69 2.26 -5.28
N LEU A 86 -3.14 3.45 -5.02
CA LEU A 86 -3.88 4.54 -4.39
C LEU A 86 -5.10 4.95 -5.22
N ASN A 87 -4.93 5.12 -6.54
CA ASN A 87 -6.02 5.46 -7.44
C ASN A 87 -7.10 4.38 -7.44
N SER A 88 -6.71 3.10 -7.46
CA SER A 88 -7.69 2.01 -7.40
C SER A 88 -8.41 1.96 -6.05
N LEU A 89 -7.76 2.27 -4.93
CA LEU A 89 -8.42 2.32 -3.62
C LEU A 89 -9.46 3.44 -3.55
N ASP A 90 -9.17 4.60 -4.14
CA ASP A 90 -10.02 5.79 -4.08
C ASP A 90 -11.16 5.79 -5.12
N SER A 91 -11.02 5.02 -6.21
CA SER A 91 -11.94 5.13 -7.35
C SER A 91 -12.60 3.83 -7.80
N VAL A 92 -12.40 2.71 -7.09
CA VAL A 92 -13.00 1.42 -7.50
C VAL A 92 -14.50 1.36 -7.20
N ASP A 93 -14.97 2.14 -6.23
CA ASP A 93 -16.38 2.41 -6.00
C ASP A 93 -16.75 3.81 -6.52
N ASP A 94 -18.04 4.15 -6.51
CA ASP A 94 -18.57 5.45 -6.92
C ASP A 94 -18.18 5.91 -8.36
N ASN A 95 -18.36 5.03 -9.35
CA ASN A 95 -18.22 5.35 -10.78
C ASN A 95 -16.85 5.94 -11.19
N GLY A 96 -15.76 5.60 -10.48
CA GLY A 96 -14.42 6.08 -10.83
C GLY A 96 -14.07 7.45 -10.27
N LYS A 97 -14.88 7.99 -9.35
CA LYS A 97 -14.62 9.27 -8.69
C LYS A 97 -13.36 9.16 -7.81
N ARG A 98 -12.65 10.26 -7.66
CA ARG A 98 -11.50 10.41 -6.75
C ARG A 98 -11.78 11.55 -5.80
N ASP A 99 -12.44 11.25 -4.69
CA ASP A 99 -12.79 12.24 -3.68
C ASP A 99 -11.93 12.15 -2.42
N GLY A 100 -10.92 11.27 -2.43
CA GLY A 100 -10.01 11.06 -1.32
C GLY A 100 -10.63 10.23 -0.21
N ILE A 101 -11.81 9.64 -0.40
CA ILE A 101 -12.50 8.78 0.55
C ILE A 101 -12.37 7.33 0.10
N ILE A 102 -11.81 6.51 0.96
CA ILE A 102 -11.62 5.09 0.73
C ILE A 102 -12.56 4.34 1.68
N GLY A 103 -13.64 3.80 1.12
CA GLY A 103 -14.63 3.03 1.86
C GLY A 103 -14.07 1.68 2.37
N PRO A 104 -14.73 1.04 3.35
CA PRO A 104 -14.26 -0.24 3.90
C PRO A 104 -14.28 -1.41 2.88
N TRP A 105 -15.07 -1.29 1.81
CA TRP A 105 -15.16 -2.32 0.76
C TRP A 105 -14.14 -2.12 -0.37
N ASN A 106 -13.64 -0.89 -0.55
CA ASN A 106 -12.73 -0.51 -1.63
C ASN A 106 -11.46 -1.37 -1.66
N PRO A 107 -10.78 -1.69 -0.54
CA PRO A 107 -9.56 -2.47 -0.59
C PRO A 107 -9.74 -3.86 -1.21
N GLY A 108 -10.87 -4.52 -0.94
CA GLY A 108 -11.21 -5.80 -1.54
C GLY A 108 -11.52 -5.68 -3.04
N MET A 109 -12.29 -4.67 -3.42
CA MET A 109 -12.63 -4.39 -4.82
C MET A 109 -11.39 -4.01 -5.63
N ALA A 110 -10.57 -3.11 -5.11
CA ALA A 110 -9.31 -2.66 -5.70
C ALA A 110 -8.35 -3.83 -5.86
N ALA A 111 -8.22 -4.69 -4.84
CA ALA A 111 -7.42 -5.90 -4.96
C ALA A 111 -7.90 -6.83 -6.09
N GLY A 112 -9.22 -6.97 -6.26
CA GLY A 112 -9.81 -7.68 -7.40
C GLY A 112 -9.39 -7.05 -8.74
N ALA A 113 -9.64 -5.75 -8.89
CA ALA A 113 -9.33 -5.00 -10.11
C ALA A 113 -7.83 -4.97 -10.46
N LEU A 114 -6.95 -4.91 -9.45
CA LEU A 114 -5.50 -4.96 -9.60
C LEU A 114 -4.97 -6.37 -9.88
N SER A 115 -5.71 -7.41 -9.46
CA SER A 115 -5.35 -8.82 -9.71
C SER A 115 -5.72 -9.28 -11.10
N SER A 116 -6.81 -8.76 -11.66
CA SER A 116 -7.11 -8.93 -13.07
C SER A 116 -5.96 -8.28 -13.85
N LYS A 117 -5.31 -9.07 -14.72
CA LYS A 117 -4.48 -8.51 -15.80
C LYS A 117 -5.27 -7.37 -16.45
N PRO A 118 -4.62 -6.31 -16.97
CA PRO A 118 -5.28 -5.36 -17.85
C PRO A 118 -5.66 -6.11 -19.13
N CYS A 119 -6.70 -6.92 -19.04
CA CYS A 119 -7.39 -7.40 -20.20
C CYS A 119 -8.15 -6.18 -20.69
N ASN A 120 -8.03 -5.92 -21.99
CA ASN A 120 -8.90 -5.02 -22.74
C ASN A 120 -10.36 -5.55 -22.75
N CYS A 121 -10.90 -5.86 -21.58
CA CYS A 121 -12.29 -6.17 -21.37
C CYS A 121 -12.95 -4.81 -21.12
N ILE A 122 -13.57 -4.28 -22.16
CA ILE A 122 -14.43 -3.09 -22.12
C ILE A 122 -15.34 -3.21 -20.88
N GLN A 123 -15.08 -2.41 -19.84
CA GLN A 123 -16.14 -2.05 -18.91
C GLN A 123 -17.04 -1.09 -19.66
N TYR A 124 -18.23 -1.57 -20.00
CA TYR A 124 -19.30 -0.72 -20.50
C TYR A 124 -19.69 0.27 -19.41
N GLY A 125 -19.24 1.52 -19.62
CA GLY A 125 -19.59 2.73 -18.87
C GLY A 125 -18.51 3.14 -17.86
N ASN A 126 -17.75 4.23 -17.99
CA ASN A 126 -17.78 5.36 -18.90
C ASN A 126 -16.34 5.90 -19.09
N ALA A 127 -15.85 5.90 -20.34
CA ALA A 127 -14.69 6.61 -20.87
C ALA A 127 -13.37 6.69 -20.04
N GLN A 128 -12.42 5.79 -20.35
CA GLN A 128 -10.99 6.12 -20.27
C GLN A 128 -10.48 6.31 -21.70
N VAL A 129 -10.45 7.57 -22.16
CA VAL A 129 -9.80 7.92 -23.41
C VAL A 129 -8.36 8.30 -23.09
N SER A 130 -7.41 7.46 -23.47
CA SER A 130 -6.07 7.92 -23.82
C SER A 130 -5.45 6.92 -24.79
N ALA A 131 -5.67 7.18 -26.08
CA ALA A 131 -4.82 6.65 -27.13
C ALA A 131 -3.89 7.79 -27.55
N GLN A 132 -2.61 7.68 -27.21
CA GLN A 132 -1.55 8.31 -27.98
C GLN A 132 -0.51 7.24 -28.30
N ILE A 133 -0.58 6.76 -29.54
CA ILE A 133 0.58 6.17 -30.21
C ILE A 133 0.84 7.06 -31.42
N TYR A 134 1.89 7.85 -31.33
CA TYR A 134 2.50 8.54 -32.47
C TYR A 134 3.35 7.51 -33.23
N TYR A 135 3.20 7.46 -34.55
CA TYR A 135 4.20 6.96 -35.48
C TYR A 135 4.70 8.13 -36.33
#